data_AF-A0A947F9M0-F1
#
_entry.id   AF-A0A947F9M0-F1
#
_cell.length_a   1.000
_cell.length_b   1.000
_cell.length_c   1.000
_cell.angle_alpha   90.00
_cell.angle_beta   90.00
_cell.angle_gamma   90.00
#
_symmetry.space_group_name_H-M   'P 1'
#
loop_
_entity.id
_entity.type
_entity.pdbx_description
1 polymer ?
#
loop_
_entity_poly.entity_id
_entity_poly.type
_entity_poly.pdbx_seq_one_letter_code
_entity_poly.pdbx_strand_id
1 'polypeptide(L)'
;MESQRILRSEKGFTLIEIISVLVLIGILAAVAVPKFIDLQVDAKNKAAEAAVSEGIAQVNLYSAKYILQNSVVPGDLADLTGMTNGLVDPYTDGDFSIDFADGAAGEIDITASGVVGSNVDGATASGTAYIPN
;
A
#
# COMPACT_ATOMS: atom_id res chain seq x y z
N MET A 1 -21.47 -16.91 72.18
CA MET A 1 -21.86 -16.35 70.88
C MET A 1 -20.95 -16.96 69.85
N GLU A 2 -21.43 -17.98 69.14
CA GLU A 2 -20.62 -18.71 68.16
C GLU A 2 -20.60 -17.91 66.86
N SER A 3 -19.42 -17.42 66.49
CA SER A 3 -19.23 -16.60 65.29
C SER A 3 -19.18 -17.52 64.07
N GLN A 4 -20.26 -17.54 63.30
CA GLN A 4 -20.38 -18.29 62.05
C GLN A 4 -19.39 -17.73 61.02
N ARG A 5 -18.25 -18.41 60.83
CA ARG A 5 -17.32 -18.13 59.72
C ARG A 5 -18.01 -18.46 58.41
N ILE A 6 -18.32 -17.44 57.61
CA ILE A 6 -18.76 -17.61 56.22
C ILE A 6 -17.58 -18.19 55.44
N LEU A 7 -17.63 -19.48 55.11
CA LEU A 7 -16.68 -20.11 54.19
C LEU A 7 -16.98 -19.62 52.78
N ARG A 8 -16.15 -18.70 52.27
CA ARG A 8 -16.22 -18.27 50.87
C ARG A 8 -15.87 -19.48 49.99
N SER A 9 -16.81 -19.92 49.15
CA SER A 9 -16.54 -20.95 48.15
C SER A 9 -15.68 -20.32 47.06
N GLU A 10 -14.37 -20.57 47.12
CA GLU A 10 -13.43 -20.26 46.04
C GLU A 10 -13.76 -21.19 44.86
N LYS A 11 -14.58 -20.71 43.92
CA LYS A 11 -14.83 -21.42 42.65
C LYS A 11 -13.56 -21.32 41.81
N GLY A 12 -12.71 -22.34 41.86
CA GLY A 12 -11.57 -22.48 40.96
C GLY A 12 -12.03 -22.72 39.52
N PHE A 13 -11.22 -22.26 38.55
CA PHE A 13 -11.42 -22.57 37.13
C PHE A 13 -11.35 -24.08 36.89
N THR A 14 -12.26 -24.59 36.06
CA THR A 14 -12.29 -26.01 35.73
C THR A 14 -11.37 -26.32 34.55
N LEU A 15 -10.78 -27.53 34.51
CA LEU A 15 -9.95 -27.95 33.36
C LEU A 15 -10.77 -27.97 32.06
N ILE A 16 -12.07 -28.30 32.15
CA ILE A 16 -12.98 -28.30 31.00
C ILE A 16 -13.22 -26.88 30.45
N GLU A 17 -13.20 -25.83 31.30
CA GLU A 17 -13.27 -24.44 30.87
C GLU A 17 -12.04 -24.05 30.05
N ILE A 18 -10.85 -24.39 30.52
CA ILE A 18 -9.62 -24.05 29.80
C ILE A 18 -9.55 -24.81 28.47
N ILE A 19 -9.95 -26.09 28.44
CA ILE A 19 -9.93 -26.89 27.21
C ILE A 19 -10.97 -26.39 26.20
N SER A 20 -12.20 -26.09 26.63
CA SER A 20 -13.24 -25.60 25.72
C SER A 20 -12.88 -24.24 25.12
N VAL A 21 -12.26 -23.35 25.90
CA VAL A 21 -11.75 -22.05 25.40
C VAL A 21 -10.63 -22.27 24.38
N LEU A 22 -9.67 -23.16 24.66
CA LEU A 22 -8.57 -23.48 23.72
C LEU A 22 -9.11 -24.00 22.37
N VAL A 23 -10.12 -24.87 22.41
CA VAL A 23 -10.77 -25.40 21.20
C VAL A 23 -11.45 -24.27 20.42
N LEU A 24 -12.18 -23.38 21.10
CA LEU A 24 -12.86 -22.25 20.45
C LEU A 24 -11.86 -21.27 19.81
N ILE A 25 -10.82 -20.83 20.54
CA ILE A 25 -9.79 -19.94 19.96
C ILE A 25 -9.02 -20.63 18.83
N GLY A 26 -8.83 -21.96 18.89
CA GLY A 26 -8.23 -22.73 17.82
C GLY A 26 -9.03 -22.68 16.52
N ILE A 27 -10.36 -22.86 16.61
CA ILE A 27 -11.25 -22.76 15.44
C ILE A 27 -11.27 -21.34 14.89
N LEU A 28 -11.36 -20.33 15.76
CA LEU A 28 -11.35 -18.93 15.34
C LEU A 28 -10.03 -18.53 14.67
N ALA A 29 -8.89 -18.94 15.24
CA ALA A 29 -7.58 -18.66 14.68
C ALA A 29 -7.39 -19.31 13.30
N ALA A 30 -7.87 -20.55 13.12
CA ALA A 30 -7.78 -21.26 11.85
C ALA A 30 -8.44 -20.51 10.67
N VAL A 31 -9.51 -19.74 10.94
CA VAL A 31 -10.21 -18.95 9.91
C VAL A 31 -9.73 -17.50 9.87
N ALA A 32 -9.42 -16.90 11.02
CA ALA A 32 -9.08 -15.48 11.12
C ALA A 32 -7.67 -15.17 10.57
N VAL A 33 -6.68 -16.03 10.82
CA VAL A 33 -5.29 -15.81 10.40
C VAL A 33 -5.14 -15.73 8.87
N PRO A 34 -5.62 -16.70 8.06
CA PRO A 34 -5.47 -16.61 6.61
C PRO A 34 -6.17 -15.36 6.05
N LYS A 35 -7.40 -15.08 6.52
CA LYS A 35 -8.16 -13.89 6.12
C LYS A 35 -7.41 -12.59 6.44
N PHE A 36 -6.72 -12.52 7.58
CA PHE A 36 -5.94 -11.34 7.95
C PHE A 36 -4.71 -11.15 7.04
N ILE A 37 -4.07 -12.24 6.60
CA ILE A 37 -2.98 -12.16 5.62
C ILE A 37 -3.50 -11.66 4.28
N ASP A 38 -4.61 -12.21 3.79
CA ASP A 38 -5.22 -11.80 2.52
C ASP A 38 -5.58 -10.30 2.55
N LEU A 39 -6.20 -9.83 3.63
CA LEU A 39 -6.53 -8.41 3.81
C LEU A 39 -5.30 -7.50 3.82
N GLN A 40 -4.18 -7.96 4.38
CA GLN A 40 -2.94 -7.19 4.33
C GLN A 40 -2.39 -7.10 2.91
N VAL A 41 -2.40 -8.20 2.15
CA VAL A 41 -1.96 -8.20 0.74
C VAL A 41 -2.83 -7.26 -0.09
N ASP A 42 -4.15 -7.34 0.05
CA ASP A 42 -5.09 -6.45 -0.65
C ASP A 42 -4.87 -4.98 -0.29
N ALA A 43 -4.62 -4.68 0.99
CA ALA A 43 -4.35 -3.31 1.45
C ALA A 43 -3.06 -2.77 0.83
N LYS A 44 -2.00 -3.57 0.76
CA LYS A 44 -0.72 -3.18 0.14
C LYS A 44 -0.89 -2.90 -1.35
N ASN A 45 -1.63 -3.76 -2.07
CA ASN A 45 -1.87 -3.58 -3.50
C ASN A 45 -2.67 -2.31 -3.78
N LYS A 46 -3.72 -2.03 -3.00
CA LYS A 46 -4.48 -0.77 -3.12
C LYS A 46 -3.65 0.48 -2.81
N ALA A 47 -2.72 0.37 -1.86
CA ALA A 47 -1.79 1.46 -1.58
C ALA A 47 -0.85 1.70 -2.77
N ALA A 48 -0.37 0.63 -3.43
CA ALA A 48 0.44 0.76 -4.64
C ALA A 48 -0.36 1.41 -5.80
N GLU A 49 -1.63 1.04 -5.99
CA GLU A 49 -2.53 1.70 -6.98
C GLU A 49 -2.71 3.20 -6.71
N ALA A 50 -2.80 3.59 -5.43
CA ALA A 50 -2.87 4.99 -5.04
C ALA A 50 -1.56 5.74 -5.36
N ALA A 51 -0.42 5.09 -5.15
CA ALA A 51 0.89 5.65 -5.46
C ALA A 51 1.09 5.80 -6.99
N VAL A 52 0.59 4.86 -7.80
CA VAL A 52 0.52 5.02 -9.27
C VAL A 52 -0.34 6.23 -9.65
N SER A 53 -1.49 6.42 -8.99
CA SER A 53 -2.39 7.54 -9.27
C SER A 53 -1.73 8.90 -8.99
N GLU A 54 -0.86 8.95 -7.98
CA GLU A 54 -0.02 10.12 -7.72
C GLU A 54 0.99 10.34 -8.85
N GLY A 55 1.69 9.29 -9.28
CA GLY A 55 2.62 9.37 -10.41
C GLY A 55 1.95 9.90 -11.69
N ILE A 56 0.74 9.42 -12.00
CA ILE A 56 -0.09 9.95 -13.12
C ILE A 56 -0.35 11.46 -12.94
N ALA A 57 -0.70 11.89 -11.73
CA ALA A 57 -0.94 13.31 -11.45
C ALA A 57 0.34 14.14 -11.64
N GLN A 58 1.51 13.61 -11.28
CA GLN A 58 2.79 14.27 -11.52
C GLN A 58 3.07 14.39 -13.02
N VAL A 59 2.94 13.31 -13.80
CA VAL A 59 3.14 13.36 -15.27
C VAL A 59 2.27 14.44 -15.90
N ASN A 60 0.99 14.52 -15.53
CA ASN A 60 0.08 15.56 -16.04
C ASN A 60 0.54 16.98 -15.66
N LEU A 61 0.98 17.18 -14.42
CA LEU A 61 1.48 18.46 -13.94
C LEU A 61 2.73 18.89 -14.71
N TYR A 62 3.72 18.00 -14.82
CA TYR A 62 4.97 18.32 -15.52
C TYR A 62 4.77 18.46 -17.02
N SER A 63 3.84 17.72 -17.62
CA SER A 63 3.44 17.90 -19.02
C SER A 63 2.86 19.29 -19.26
N ALA A 64 1.97 19.75 -18.39
CA ALA A 64 1.44 21.11 -18.46
C ALA A 64 2.55 22.16 -18.29
N LYS A 65 3.49 21.95 -17.36
CA LYS A 65 4.66 22.85 -17.21
C LYS A 65 5.53 22.87 -18.47
N TYR A 66 5.76 21.73 -19.11
CA TYR A 66 6.57 21.64 -20.33
C TYR A 66 5.95 22.45 -21.47
N ILE A 67 4.64 22.31 -21.68
CA ILE A 67 3.91 23.07 -22.70
C ILE A 67 4.01 24.58 -22.45
N LEU A 68 3.89 25.01 -21.18
CA LEU A 68 4.00 26.43 -20.83
C LEU A 68 5.39 27.01 -21.08
N GLN A 69 6.45 26.20 -20.95
CA GLN A 69 7.83 26.65 -21.12
C GLN A 69 8.31 26.58 -22.57
N ASN A 70 7.94 25.51 -23.28
CA ASN A 70 8.47 25.21 -24.61
C ASN A 70 7.48 25.48 -25.75
N SER A 71 6.19 25.71 -25.44
CA SER A 71 5.11 25.82 -26.43
C SER A 71 4.97 24.61 -27.35
N VAL A 72 5.45 23.45 -26.90
CA VAL A 72 5.40 22.14 -27.58
C VAL A 72 4.94 21.11 -26.56
N VAL A 73 4.22 20.08 -27.01
CA VAL A 73 3.80 18.95 -26.17
C VAL A 73 4.98 18.01 -25.97
N PRO A 74 5.24 17.53 -24.73
CA PRO A 74 6.32 16.57 -24.49
C PRO A 74 6.03 15.26 -25.25
N GLY A 75 7.06 14.75 -25.93
CA GLY A 75 6.95 13.53 -26.74
C GLY A 75 7.30 12.25 -25.98
N ASP A 76 8.10 12.39 -24.93
CA ASP A 76 8.66 11.28 -24.13
C ASP A 76 8.94 11.72 -22.68
N LEU A 77 9.40 10.78 -21.87
CA LEU A 77 9.81 10.99 -20.48
C LEU A 77 11.04 11.89 -20.37
N ALA A 78 11.93 11.88 -21.37
CA ALA A 78 13.14 12.69 -21.38
C ALA A 78 12.82 14.20 -21.43
N ASP A 79 11.76 14.57 -22.17
CA ASP A 79 11.23 15.93 -22.16
C ASP A 79 10.78 16.37 -20.76
N LEU A 80 10.13 15.49 -20.00
CA LEU A 80 9.59 15.79 -18.67
C LEU A 80 10.68 15.84 -17.58
N THR A 81 11.64 14.93 -17.65
CA THR A 81 12.76 14.82 -16.69
C THR A 81 13.88 15.82 -16.98
N GLY A 82 14.05 16.22 -18.24
CA GLY A 82 15.08 17.16 -18.69
C GLY A 82 14.83 18.63 -18.35
N MET A 83 13.65 18.98 -17.83
CA MET A 83 13.33 20.37 -17.45
C MET A 83 14.09 20.82 -16.19
N THR A 84 14.32 22.12 -16.05
CA THR A 84 14.73 22.69 -14.75
C THR A 84 13.58 22.52 -13.75
N ASN A 85 13.84 21.83 -12.64
CA ASN A 85 12.78 21.31 -11.74
C ASN A 85 11.73 20.50 -12.52
N GLY A 86 12.22 19.57 -13.34
CA GLY A 86 11.43 18.57 -14.06
C GLY A 86 10.95 17.44 -13.17
N LEU A 87 10.26 16.50 -13.78
CA LEU A 87 9.83 15.27 -13.14
C LEU A 87 11.08 14.50 -12.68
N VAL A 88 11.06 13.96 -11.46
CA VAL A 88 12.17 13.18 -10.92
C VAL A 88 11.86 11.71 -11.10
N ASP A 89 12.77 10.99 -11.72
CA ASP A 89 12.61 9.57 -12.04
C ASP A 89 13.94 8.79 -11.81
N PRO A 90 13.89 7.64 -11.11
CA PRO A 90 12.84 7.25 -10.18
C PRO A 90 12.85 8.14 -8.93
N TYR A 91 11.73 8.19 -8.21
CA TYR A 91 11.68 8.82 -6.88
C TYR A 91 11.06 7.90 -5.84
N THR A 92 11.38 8.15 -4.57
CA THR A 92 10.81 7.42 -3.44
C THR A 92 9.90 8.35 -2.66
N ASP A 93 8.64 7.97 -2.47
CA ASP A 93 7.72 8.62 -1.54
C ASP A 93 7.33 7.65 -0.43
N GLY A 94 7.85 7.93 0.76
CA GLY A 94 7.68 7.08 1.93
C GLY A 94 8.13 5.63 1.67
N ASP A 95 7.16 4.73 1.66
CA ASP A 95 7.38 3.29 1.51
C ASP A 95 7.33 2.80 0.05
N PHE A 96 7.08 3.68 -0.93
CA PHE A 96 7.00 3.33 -2.36
C PHE A 96 8.12 3.97 -3.18
N SER A 97 8.69 3.21 -4.12
CA SER A 97 9.49 3.70 -5.23
C SER A 97 8.60 3.82 -6.47
N ILE A 98 8.57 4.99 -7.08
CA ILE A 98 7.84 5.27 -8.30
C ILE A 98 8.85 5.41 -9.43
N ASP A 99 8.65 4.62 -10.47
CA ASP A 99 9.45 4.57 -11.68
C ASP A 99 8.56 4.95 -12.87
N PHE A 100 9.10 5.74 -13.77
CA PHE A 100 8.44 6.15 -15.01
C PHE A 100 9.18 5.57 -16.20
N ALA A 101 8.44 5.13 -17.20
CA ALA A 101 9.00 4.63 -18.45
C ALA A 101 8.21 5.17 -19.64
N ASP A 102 8.87 5.30 -20.79
CA ASP A 102 8.17 5.59 -22.03
C ASP A 102 7.26 4.42 -22.41
N GLY A 103 5.97 4.71 -22.57
CA GLY A 103 4.95 3.77 -23.00
C GLY A 103 4.77 3.80 -24.53
N ALA A 104 3.53 3.62 -24.99
CA ALA A 104 3.20 3.90 -26.38
C ALA A 104 3.37 5.40 -26.71
N ALA A 105 3.26 5.77 -27.98
CA ALA A 105 3.38 7.17 -28.38
C ALA A 105 2.38 8.06 -27.63
N GLY A 106 2.89 9.04 -26.88
CA GLY A 106 2.08 9.93 -26.04
C GLY A 106 1.66 9.33 -24.70
N GLU A 107 2.26 8.21 -24.27
CA GLU A 107 1.99 7.55 -23.01
C GLU A 107 3.26 7.43 -22.16
N ILE A 108 3.11 7.62 -20.85
CA ILE A 108 4.13 7.34 -19.85
C ILE A 108 3.59 6.23 -18.95
N ASP A 109 4.32 5.13 -18.87
CA ASP A 109 4.04 4.06 -17.93
C ASP A 109 4.62 4.40 -16.56
N ILE A 110 3.84 4.12 -15.51
CA ILE A 110 4.18 4.38 -14.12
C ILE A 110 4.14 3.06 -13.39
N THR A 111 5.21 2.74 -12.67
CA THR A 111 5.30 1.56 -11.82
C THR A 111 5.59 1.98 -10.39
N ALA A 112 4.67 1.67 -9.48
CA ALA A 112 4.87 1.81 -8.04
C ALA A 112 5.29 0.46 -7.46
N SER A 113 6.45 0.43 -6.80
CA SER A 113 6.97 -0.76 -6.11
C SER A 113 7.23 -0.46 -4.65
N GLY A 114 6.80 -1.34 -3.76
CA GLY A 114 7.12 -1.23 -2.34
C GLY A 114 8.62 -1.35 -2.10
N VAL A 115 9.17 -0.45 -1.29
CA VAL A 115 10.59 -0.46 -0.93
C VAL A 115 10.89 -1.72 -0.10
N VAL A 116 12.02 -2.37 -0.38
CA VAL A 116 12.43 -3.59 0.34
C VAL A 116 12.52 -3.32 1.84
N GLY A 117 11.87 -4.16 2.65
CA GLY A 117 11.80 -4.01 4.11
C GLY A 117 10.72 -3.03 4.61
N SER A 118 9.93 -2.42 3.74
CA SER A 118 8.77 -1.60 4.13
C SER A 118 7.53 -2.44 4.43
N ASN A 119 6.47 -1.80 4.95
CA ASN A 119 5.19 -2.49 5.18
C ASN A 119 4.51 -2.93 3.88
N VAL A 120 4.88 -2.33 2.75
CA VAL A 120 4.36 -2.62 1.41
C VAL A 120 5.36 -3.40 0.56
N ASP A 121 6.42 -3.96 1.16
CA ASP A 121 7.37 -4.82 0.46
C ASP A 121 6.64 -5.96 -0.28
N GLY A 122 7.03 -6.16 -1.53
CA GLY A 122 6.42 -7.08 -2.49
C GLY A 122 5.14 -6.57 -3.17
N ALA A 123 4.63 -5.38 -2.83
CA ALA A 123 3.51 -4.77 -3.54
C ALA A 123 4.00 -4.06 -4.79
N THR A 124 3.34 -4.31 -5.92
CA THR A 124 3.61 -3.64 -7.18
C THR A 124 2.30 -3.32 -7.87
N ALA A 125 2.18 -2.10 -8.38
CA ALA A 125 1.10 -1.70 -9.26
C ALA A 125 1.68 -0.89 -10.42
N SER A 126 1.02 -0.95 -11.57
CA SER A 126 1.38 -0.16 -12.74
C SER A 126 0.15 0.50 -13.34
N GLY A 127 0.35 1.62 -13.99
CA GLY A 127 -0.67 2.34 -14.73
C GLY A 127 -0.03 3.25 -15.78
N THR A 128 -0.83 3.86 -16.63
CA THR A 128 -0.33 4.65 -17.75
C THR A 128 -0.98 6.03 -17.71
N ALA A 129 -0.16 7.08 -17.88
CA ALA A 129 -0.61 8.44 -18.05
C ALA A 129 -0.57 8.81 -19.54
N TYR A 130 -1.66 9.43 -20.01
CA TYR A 130 -1.75 9.93 -21.39
C TYR A 130 -1.34 11.40 -21.45
N ILE A 131 -0.37 11.73 -22.29
CA ILE A 131 0.04 13.10 -22.58
C ILE A 131 -0.87 13.65 -23.68
N PRO A 132 -1.66 14.72 -23.42
CA PRO A 132 -2.53 15.30 -24.42
C PRO A 132 -1.71 16.03 -25.50
N ASN A 133 -1.95 15.63 -26.74
CA ASN A 133 -1.39 16.20 -27.97
C ASN A 133 -1.84 17.65 -28.24
#